data_AF-A0A9N8HBX1-F1
#
_entry.id   AF-A0A9N8HBX1-F1
#
_cell.length_a   1.000
_cell.length_b   1.000
_cell.length_c   1.000
_cell.angle_alpha   90.00
_cell.angle_beta   90.00
_cell.angle_gamma   90.00
#
_symmetry.space_group_name_H-M   'P 1'
#
loop_
_entity.id
_entity.type
_entity.pdbx_description
1 polymer ?
#
loop_
_entity_poly.entity_id
_entity_poly.type
_entity_poly.pdbx_seq_one_letter_code
_entity_poly.pdbx_strand_id
1 'polypeptide(L)'
;MAAIITHQTALDFNIKAVAYLAQGDHRGCTTELENALKAYRTSLQIADRRLEADAMEMANEDDERRTSIRLQTFALPDSLTASLEDGSTRKASSQFACGNVLTVFQKAFVAVRDDEFDDEFDFDDDDEDDEPHHPEHIVPSTILYNMGLSFHLDAIRHGSSVGMVRAYEFYRHSMAMLENRREAIDPTRVRALLAALACNMAHISASFYHQSNTSKSMALLRNLVMNGVDDDDEDDLQDDELDTFTMNWIFYSEYHHAALAAAA
;
A
#
# COMPACT_ATOMS: atom_id res chain seq x y z
N MET A 1 -15.22 23.58 -1.84
CA MET A 1 -16.07 22.66 -2.63
C MET A 1 -15.34 21.98 -3.81
N ALA A 2 -14.66 22.70 -4.73
CA ALA A 2 -14.02 22.04 -5.88
C ALA A 2 -12.82 21.12 -5.55
N ALA A 3 -11.97 21.47 -4.58
CA ALA A 3 -10.82 20.64 -4.17
C ALA A 3 -11.28 19.31 -3.52
N ILE A 4 -12.28 19.39 -2.64
CA ILE A 4 -12.99 18.25 -2.01
C ILE A 4 -13.52 17.27 -3.08
N ILE A 5 -14.10 17.78 -4.17
CA ILE A 5 -14.62 16.97 -5.28
C ILE A 5 -13.48 16.23 -6.03
N THR A 6 -12.30 16.84 -6.13
CA THR A 6 -11.20 16.29 -6.92
C THR A 6 -10.42 15.18 -6.20
N HIS A 7 -10.28 15.23 -4.87
CA HIS A 7 -9.73 14.12 -4.11
C HIS A 7 -10.66 12.91 -4.14
N GLN A 8 -11.97 13.13 -4.02
CA GLN A 8 -12.98 12.06 -4.12
C GLN A 8 -12.84 11.27 -5.43
N THR A 9 -12.62 11.98 -6.54
CA THR A 9 -12.47 11.33 -7.85
C THR A 9 -11.30 10.34 -7.88
N ALA A 10 -10.16 10.67 -7.24
CA ALA A 10 -9.02 9.75 -7.16
C ALA A 10 -9.33 8.51 -6.32
N LEU A 11 -10.07 8.68 -5.22
CA LEU A 11 -10.51 7.59 -4.35
C LEU A 11 -11.50 6.66 -5.06
N ASP A 12 -12.46 7.21 -5.80
CA ASP A 12 -13.43 6.43 -6.59
C ASP A 12 -12.73 5.53 -7.62
N PHE A 13 -11.68 6.06 -8.28
CA PHE A 13 -10.86 5.27 -9.20
C PHE A 13 -10.04 4.20 -8.49
N ASN A 14 -9.51 4.49 -7.30
CA ASN A 14 -8.82 3.49 -6.48
C ASN A 14 -9.75 2.33 -6.07
N ILE A 15 -10.98 2.64 -5.64
CA ILE A 15 -12.01 1.62 -5.32
C ILE A 15 -12.30 0.72 -6.52
N LYS A 16 -12.53 1.31 -7.70
CA LYS A 16 -12.75 0.54 -8.94
C LYS A 16 -11.55 -0.33 -9.30
N ALA A 17 -10.34 0.18 -9.14
CA ALA A 17 -9.13 -0.57 -9.41
C ALA A 17 -9.00 -1.80 -8.49
N VAL A 18 -9.34 -1.67 -7.20
CA VAL A 18 -9.35 -2.80 -6.26
C VAL A 18 -10.39 -3.85 -6.67
N ALA A 19 -11.57 -3.43 -7.13
CA ALA A 19 -12.58 -4.34 -7.66
C ALA A 19 -12.08 -5.13 -8.89
N TYR A 20 -11.38 -4.46 -9.83
CA TYR A 20 -10.75 -5.15 -10.96
C TYR A 20 -9.65 -6.12 -10.51
N LEU A 21 -8.85 -5.73 -9.51
CA LEU A 21 -7.79 -6.57 -8.97
C LEU A 21 -8.36 -7.84 -8.33
N ALA A 22 -9.47 -7.72 -7.59
CA ALA A 22 -10.19 -8.84 -7.00
C ALA A 22 -10.77 -9.80 -8.05
N GLN A 23 -11.08 -9.30 -9.25
CA GLN A 23 -11.52 -10.12 -10.39
C GLN A 23 -10.35 -10.73 -11.17
N GLY A 24 -9.10 -10.38 -10.83
CA GLY A 24 -7.91 -10.77 -11.59
C GLY A 24 -7.74 -10.02 -12.92
N ASP A 25 -8.47 -8.93 -13.15
CA ASP A 25 -8.30 -8.05 -14.31
C ASP A 25 -7.23 -6.99 -14.04
N HIS A 26 -5.97 -7.39 -14.21
CA HIS A 26 -4.81 -6.53 -13.98
C HIS A 26 -4.75 -5.33 -14.94
N ARG A 27 -5.35 -5.44 -16.13
CA ARG A 27 -5.37 -4.36 -17.14
C ARG A 27 -6.40 -3.29 -16.76
N GLY A 28 -7.62 -3.72 -16.41
CA GLY A 28 -8.66 -2.83 -15.89
C GLY A 28 -8.17 -2.10 -14.63
N CYS A 29 -7.56 -2.84 -13.70
CA CYS A 29 -6.96 -2.30 -12.50
C CYS A 29 -5.91 -1.20 -12.80
N THR A 30 -4.94 -1.49 -13.68
CA THR A 30 -3.88 -0.52 -14.02
C THR A 30 -4.45 0.74 -14.68
N THR A 31 -5.45 0.59 -15.55
CA THR A 31 -6.10 1.72 -16.23
C THR A 31 -6.76 2.66 -15.23
N GLU A 32 -7.50 2.10 -14.25
CA GLU A 32 -8.15 2.93 -13.23
C GLU A 32 -7.15 3.55 -12.24
N LEU A 33 -6.04 2.88 -11.92
CA LEU A 33 -5.00 3.49 -11.09
C LEU A 33 -4.28 4.64 -11.80
N GLU A 34 -4.07 4.54 -13.12
CA GLU A 34 -3.56 5.66 -13.92
C GLU A 34 -4.53 6.85 -13.93
N ASN A 35 -5.84 6.58 -14.03
CA ASN A 35 -6.88 7.60 -13.88
C ASN A 35 -6.87 8.22 -12.47
N ALA A 36 -6.71 7.41 -11.42
CA ALA A 36 -6.60 7.86 -10.04
C ALA A 36 -5.42 8.83 -9.85
N LEU A 37 -4.23 8.47 -10.33
CA LEU A 37 -3.04 9.35 -10.27
C LEU A 37 -3.26 10.66 -11.05
N LYS A 38 -3.91 10.59 -12.22
CA LYS A 38 -4.22 11.79 -13.00
C LYS A 38 -5.20 12.71 -12.29
N ALA A 39 -6.24 12.14 -11.69
CA ALA A 39 -7.23 12.87 -10.90
C ALA A 39 -6.57 13.54 -9.69
N TYR A 40 -5.72 12.80 -8.96
CA TYR A 40 -4.97 13.32 -7.81
C TYR A 40 -3.99 14.44 -8.20
N ARG A 41 -3.22 14.31 -9.28
CA ARG A 41 -2.36 15.41 -9.78
C ARG A 41 -3.17 16.65 -10.16
N THR A 42 -4.36 16.45 -10.71
CA THR A 42 -5.27 17.55 -11.05
C THR A 42 -5.80 18.23 -9.78
N SER A 43 -6.08 17.48 -8.72
CA SER A 43 -6.51 18.05 -7.43
C SER A 43 -5.43 18.93 -6.81
N LEU A 44 -4.17 18.47 -6.81
CA LEU A 44 -3.02 19.25 -6.32
C LEU A 44 -2.86 20.57 -7.09
N GLN A 45 -2.91 20.53 -8.43
CA GLN A 45 -2.81 21.75 -9.24
C GLN A 45 -3.95 22.75 -8.98
N ILE A 46 -5.14 22.27 -8.62
CA ILE A 46 -6.27 23.12 -8.26
C ILE A 46 -6.08 23.71 -6.85
N ALA A 47 -5.52 22.93 -5.91
CA ALA A 47 -5.19 23.41 -4.57
C ALA A 47 -4.11 24.50 -4.62
N ASP A 48 -3.02 24.27 -5.35
CA ASP A 48 -1.92 25.26 -5.51
C ASP A 48 -2.44 26.60 -6.06
N ARG A 49 -3.25 26.57 -7.11
CA ARG A 49 -3.84 27.78 -7.72
C ARG A 49 -4.78 28.52 -6.77
N ARG A 50 -5.40 27.81 -5.81
CA ARG A 50 -6.25 28.42 -4.80
C ARG A 50 -5.41 29.07 -3.72
N LEU A 51 -4.37 28.39 -3.23
CA LEU A 51 -3.42 28.99 -2.30
C LEU A 51 -2.83 30.28 -2.86
N GLU A 52 -2.51 30.31 -4.17
CA GLU A 52 -2.07 31.54 -4.85
C GLU A 52 -3.17 32.62 -4.92
N ALA A 53 -4.42 32.25 -5.17
CA ALA A 53 -5.55 33.18 -5.23
C ALA A 53 -5.92 33.73 -3.85
N ASP A 54 -5.95 32.88 -2.83
CA ASP A 54 -6.27 33.21 -1.45
C ASP A 54 -5.14 34.07 -0.83
N ALA A 55 -3.87 33.78 -1.15
CA ALA A 55 -2.74 34.63 -0.80
C ALA A 55 -2.81 36.03 -1.44
N MET A 56 -3.51 36.17 -2.58
CA MET A 56 -3.80 37.46 -3.21
C MET A 56 -5.03 38.16 -2.59
N GLU A 57 -5.91 37.44 -1.88
CA GLU A 57 -7.15 37.99 -1.31
C GLU A 57 -6.98 38.55 0.12
N MET A 58 -5.88 38.24 0.83
CA MET A 58 -5.50 38.71 2.18
C MET A 58 -6.50 38.42 3.31
N ALA A 59 -5.98 37.84 4.40
CA ALA A 59 -6.45 37.99 5.78
C ALA A 59 -7.98 37.96 5.97
N ASN A 60 -8.58 36.78 5.93
CA ASN A 60 -9.63 36.38 6.86
C ASN A 60 -10.02 34.92 6.66
N GLU A 61 -10.14 34.25 7.81
CA GLU A 61 -10.88 33.01 8.09
C GLU A 61 -10.23 31.68 7.64
N ASP A 62 -9.52 31.11 8.61
CA ASP A 62 -9.11 29.71 8.75
C ASP A 62 -10.31 28.74 8.65
N ASP A 63 -10.78 28.42 7.45
CA ASP A 63 -11.60 27.23 7.21
C ASP A 63 -10.77 26.19 6.42
N GLU A 64 -9.63 25.79 6.99
CA GLU A 64 -8.96 24.56 6.59
C GLU A 64 -9.84 23.37 6.99
N ARG A 65 -10.80 23.03 6.13
CA ARG A 65 -11.53 21.76 6.26
C ARG A 65 -10.55 20.60 6.09
N ARG A 66 -10.07 20.11 7.23
CA ARG A 66 -9.23 18.93 7.37
C ARG A 66 -9.97 17.74 6.77
N THR A 67 -9.42 17.14 5.71
CA THR A 67 -9.91 15.87 5.19
C THR A 67 -9.02 14.76 5.75
N SER A 68 -9.49 14.05 6.76
CA SER A 68 -8.79 12.86 7.25
C SER A 68 -9.03 11.70 6.28
N ILE A 69 -8.01 10.85 6.10
CA ILE A 69 -8.05 9.68 5.22
C ILE A 69 -7.66 8.45 6.01
N ARG A 70 -8.51 7.42 5.94
CA ARG A 70 -8.27 6.09 6.49
C ARG A 70 -7.97 5.08 5.40
N LEU A 71 -7.10 4.14 5.72
CA LEU A 71 -6.80 3.00 4.87
C LEU A 71 -7.62 1.78 5.30
N GLN A 72 -8.21 1.10 4.33
CA GLN A 72 -8.88 -0.19 4.51
C GLN A 72 -8.18 -1.24 3.66
N THR A 73 -8.02 -2.44 4.17
CA THR A 73 -7.45 -3.57 3.42
C THR A 73 -8.56 -4.43 2.81
N PHE A 74 -8.30 -4.95 1.61
CA PHE A 74 -9.20 -5.84 0.89
C PHE A 74 -8.45 -7.08 0.44
N ALA A 75 -8.82 -8.24 0.99
CA ALA A 75 -8.22 -9.51 0.62
C ALA A 75 -8.60 -9.90 -0.82
N LEU A 76 -7.61 -10.24 -1.63
CA LEU A 76 -7.81 -10.74 -2.99
C LEU A 76 -8.04 -12.26 -2.94
N PRO A 77 -8.86 -12.82 -3.84
CA PRO A 77 -9.08 -14.26 -3.87
C PRO A 77 -7.78 -15.01 -4.22
N ASP A 78 -7.48 -16.07 -3.44
CA ASP A 78 -6.34 -16.98 -3.63
C ASP A 78 -6.34 -17.73 -4.97
N SER A 79 -7.33 -17.50 -5.84
CA SER A 79 -7.52 -18.19 -7.10
C SER A 79 -6.51 -17.74 -8.17
N LEU A 80 -5.23 -18.00 -7.93
CA LEU A 80 -4.25 -18.26 -8.98
C LEU A 80 -4.55 -19.58 -9.72
N THR A 81 -5.59 -20.32 -9.33
CA THR A 81 -6.15 -21.43 -10.09
C THR A 81 -6.78 -20.92 -11.37
N ALA A 82 -5.97 -20.80 -12.43
CA ALA A 82 -6.49 -20.61 -13.77
C ALA A 82 -7.45 -21.77 -14.11
N SER A 83 -8.75 -21.46 -14.20
CA SER A 83 -9.73 -22.37 -14.78
C SER A 83 -9.51 -22.37 -16.28
N LEU A 84 -8.70 -23.30 -16.78
CA LEU A 84 -8.59 -23.55 -18.21
C LEU A 84 -9.96 -24.01 -18.73
N GLU A 85 -10.47 -23.35 -19.77
CA GLU A 85 -11.79 -23.61 -20.39
C GLU A 85 -11.97 -25.06 -20.89
N ASP A 86 -10.89 -25.84 -20.97
CA ASP A 86 -10.89 -27.24 -21.44
C ASP A 86 -11.27 -28.25 -20.32
N GLY A 87 -11.73 -27.79 -19.16
CA GLY A 87 -12.04 -28.65 -18.00
C GLY A 87 -10.83 -29.39 -17.43
N SER A 88 -9.63 -29.13 -17.94
CA SER A 88 -8.38 -29.72 -17.48
C SER A 88 -7.74 -28.80 -16.44
N THR A 89 -7.88 -29.15 -15.16
CA THR A 89 -7.18 -28.51 -14.05
C THR A 89 -5.70 -28.93 -14.03
N ARG A 90 -4.95 -28.56 -15.07
CA ARG A 90 -3.49 -28.62 -14.97
C ARG A 90 -3.06 -27.47 -14.07
N LYS A 91 -2.65 -27.78 -12.84
CA LYS A 91 -1.88 -26.85 -12.00
C LYS A 91 -0.72 -26.37 -12.88
N ALA A 92 -0.73 -25.09 -13.25
CA ALA A 92 0.42 -24.48 -13.89
C ALA A 92 1.58 -24.62 -12.89
N SER A 93 2.45 -25.60 -13.15
CA SER A 93 3.72 -25.72 -12.46
C SER A 93 4.62 -24.59 -12.95
N SER A 94 4.29 -23.36 -12.58
CA SER A 94 5.24 -22.26 -12.68
C SER A 94 6.50 -22.70 -11.94
N GLN A 95 7.69 -22.47 -12.51
CA GLN A 95 8.95 -22.69 -11.80
C GLN A 95 9.05 -21.79 -10.54
N PHE A 96 8.17 -20.80 -10.40
CA PHE A 96 7.96 -20.01 -9.18
C PHE A 96 6.89 -20.59 -8.23
N ALA A 97 6.15 -21.63 -8.63
CA ALA A 97 5.10 -22.30 -7.85
C ALA A 97 5.59 -23.62 -7.22
N CYS A 98 6.90 -23.76 -6.98
CA CYS A 98 7.42 -24.87 -6.20
C CYS A 98 7.14 -24.61 -4.71
N GLY A 99 5.93 -24.93 -4.24
CA GLY A 99 5.59 -25.00 -2.81
C GLY A 99 6.00 -23.78 -1.98
N ASN A 100 5.94 -22.58 -2.57
CA ASN A 100 6.42 -21.35 -1.92
C ASN A 100 5.52 -21.06 -0.71
N VAL A 101 6.05 -21.37 0.47
CA VAL A 101 5.58 -20.83 1.76
C VAL A 101 5.66 -19.30 1.77
N LEU A 102 6.43 -18.73 0.85
CA LEU A 102 6.47 -17.29 0.58
C LEU A 102 5.20 -16.83 -0.12
N THR A 103 4.37 -16.11 0.63
CA THR A 103 3.17 -15.49 0.11
C THR A 103 3.46 -14.03 -0.16
N VAL A 104 3.20 -13.59 -1.40
CA VAL A 104 2.97 -12.16 -1.65
C VAL A 104 1.88 -11.70 -0.69
N PHE A 105 2.01 -10.50 -0.13
CA PHE A 105 0.90 -9.91 0.62
C PHE A 105 -0.17 -9.48 -0.39
N GLN A 106 -1.24 -10.28 -0.49
CA GLN A 106 -2.30 -10.15 -1.50
C GLN A 106 -3.51 -9.36 -0.99
N LYS A 107 -3.30 -8.37 -0.12
CA LYS A 107 -4.34 -7.40 0.22
C LYS A 107 -4.08 -6.09 -0.52
N ALA A 108 -5.13 -5.58 -1.15
CA ALA A 108 -5.13 -4.25 -1.75
C ALA A 108 -5.57 -3.23 -0.70
N PHE A 109 -5.14 -1.97 -0.85
CA PHE A 109 -5.56 -0.90 0.06
C PHE A 109 -6.56 0.03 -0.64
N VAL A 110 -7.61 0.40 0.08
CA VAL A 110 -8.57 1.43 -0.30
C VAL A 110 -8.36 2.62 0.61
N ALA A 111 -8.12 3.79 0.03
CA ALA A 111 -8.13 5.05 0.77
C ALA A 111 -9.56 5.60 0.82
N VAL A 112 -10.08 5.83 2.01
CA VAL A 112 -11.43 6.33 2.26
C VAL A 112 -11.33 7.61 3.07
N ARG A 113 -12.28 8.53 2.89
CA ARG A 113 -12.33 9.77 3.67
C ARG A 113 -12.99 9.49 5.02
N ASP A 114 -12.48 10.11 6.07
CA ASP A 114 -13.02 9.98 7.43
C ASP A 114 -14.21 10.91 7.71
N ASP A 115 -14.69 11.63 6.69
CA ASP A 115 -15.82 12.57 6.76
C ASP A 115 -17.14 11.95 7.29
N GLU A 116 -17.21 10.64 7.55
CA GLU A 116 -18.41 9.92 7.99
C GLU A 116 -18.42 9.59 9.49
N PHE A 117 -17.36 9.88 10.24
CA PHE A 117 -17.32 9.73 11.70
C PHE A 117 -17.40 11.10 12.38
N ASP A 118 -18.55 11.77 12.20
CA ASP A 118 -19.04 12.82 13.11
C ASP A 118 -19.54 12.17 14.44
N ASP A 119 -18.78 11.23 14.99
CA ASP A 119 -19.04 10.74 16.34
C ASP A 119 -18.56 11.85 17.28
N GLU A 120 -19.45 12.79 17.57
CA GLU A 120 -19.89 13.30 18.88
C GLU A 120 -18.96 13.08 20.10
N PHE A 121 -17.65 13.03 19.91
CA PHE A 121 -16.67 13.01 20.97
C PHE A 121 -16.57 14.44 21.50
N ASP A 122 -17.22 14.65 22.65
CA ASP A 122 -17.01 15.78 23.53
C ASP A 122 -15.52 15.81 23.93
N PHE A 123 -14.70 16.47 23.11
CA PHE A 123 -13.31 16.82 23.42
C PHE A 123 -13.32 17.88 24.52
N ASP A 124 -13.33 17.43 25.77
CA ASP A 124 -13.03 18.23 26.96
C ASP A 124 -11.51 18.26 27.29
N ASP A 125 -10.64 17.83 26.37
CA ASP A 125 -9.19 17.76 26.59
C ASP A 125 -8.43 18.86 25.81
N ASP A 126 -7.86 19.79 26.58
CA ASP A 126 -7.04 20.97 26.23
C ASP A 126 -5.67 20.63 25.58
N ASP A 127 -5.54 19.56 24.81
CA ASP A 127 -4.28 19.21 24.13
C ASP A 127 -4.18 19.96 22.78
N GLU A 128 -3.85 21.25 22.85
CA GLU A 128 -3.74 22.20 21.71
C GLU A 128 -2.60 21.91 20.70
N ASP A 129 -1.86 20.80 20.81
CA ASP A 129 -0.62 20.58 20.04
C ASP A 129 -0.69 19.47 18.96
N ASP A 130 -1.87 18.94 18.64
CA ASP A 130 -1.99 17.94 17.56
C ASP A 130 -1.80 18.57 16.16
N GLU A 131 -0.55 18.50 15.70
CA GLU A 131 -0.10 18.96 14.39
C GLU A 131 -0.92 18.28 13.26
N PRO A 132 -1.45 19.02 12.28
CA PRO A 132 -2.36 18.48 11.28
C PRO A 132 -1.71 17.37 10.44
N HIS A 133 -2.24 16.16 10.53
CA HIS A 133 -1.81 15.03 9.68
C HIS A 133 -2.22 15.28 8.22
N HIS A 134 -1.23 15.49 7.35
CA HIS A 134 -1.48 15.77 5.93
C HIS A 134 -1.73 14.48 5.13
N PRO A 135 -2.95 14.25 4.60
CA PRO A 135 -3.30 13.06 3.82
C PRO A 135 -2.62 12.99 2.44
N GLU A 136 -1.86 14.03 2.08
CA GLU A 136 -1.32 14.24 0.75
C GLU A 136 -0.47 13.09 0.27
N HIS A 137 0.25 12.40 1.16
CA HIS A 137 1.14 11.32 0.76
C HIS A 137 0.48 9.94 0.78
N ILE A 138 -0.61 9.77 1.54
CA ILE A 138 -1.27 8.47 1.73
C ILE A 138 -1.92 8.01 0.43
N VAL A 139 -2.74 8.87 -0.19
CA VAL A 139 -3.47 8.55 -1.43
C VAL A 139 -2.54 8.12 -2.57
N PRO A 140 -1.53 8.92 -2.97
CA PRO A 140 -0.66 8.51 -4.07
C PRO A 140 0.19 7.28 -3.69
N SER A 141 0.59 7.12 -2.42
CA SER A 141 1.32 5.93 -1.97
C SER A 141 0.48 4.67 -2.10
N THR A 142 -0.79 4.72 -1.69
CA THR A 142 -1.76 3.62 -1.82
C THR A 142 -2.02 3.27 -3.28
N ILE A 143 -2.20 4.27 -4.15
CA ILE A 143 -2.37 4.04 -5.59
C ILE A 143 -1.13 3.36 -6.18
N LEU A 144 0.07 3.85 -5.86
CA LEU A 144 1.33 3.26 -6.31
C LEU A 144 1.52 1.83 -5.78
N TYR A 145 1.16 1.56 -4.53
CA TYR A 145 1.18 0.22 -3.97
C TYR A 145 0.27 -0.73 -4.77
N ASN A 146 -0.99 -0.34 -5.02
CA ASN A 146 -1.92 -1.17 -5.78
C ASN A 146 -1.46 -1.38 -7.23
N MET A 147 -0.76 -0.42 -7.84
CA MET A 147 -0.14 -0.61 -9.16
C MET A 147 0.96 -1.67 -9.07
N GLY A 148 1.82 -1.56 -8.06
CA GLY A 148 2.84 -2.56 -7.76
C GLY A 148 2.24 -3.96 -7.59
N LEU A 149 1.16 -4.07 -6.81
CA LEU A 149 0.45 -5.34 -6.56
C LEU A 149 -0.14 -5.93 -7.84
N SER A 150 -0.78 -5.12 -8.66
CA SER A 150 -1.31 -5.55 -9.96
C SER A 150 -0.22 -6.13 -10.87
N PHE A 151 0.90 -5.40 -11.05
CA PHE A 151 2.03 -5.90 -11.83
C PHE A 151 2.68 -7.14 -11.21
N HIS A 152 2.75 -7.22 -9.88
CA HIS A 152 3.37 -8.33 -9.17
C HIS A 152 2.59 -9.63 -9.36
N LEU A 153 1.26 -9.58 -9.19
CA LEU A 153 0.38 -10.73 -9.37
C LEU A 153 0.34 -11.19 -10.83
N ASP A 154 0.24 -10.24 -11.77
CA ASP A 154 0.29 -10.54 -13.21
C ASP A 154 1.64 -11.19 -13.60
N ALA A 155 2.74 -10.68 -13.05
CA ALA A 155 4.07 -11.19 -13.29
C ALA A 155 4.26 -12.62 -12.75
N ILE A 156 3.73 -12.94 -11.56
CA ILE A 156 3.77 -14.29 -11.01
C ILE A 156 2.96 -15.25 -11.87
N ARG A 157 1.76 -14.84 -12.29
CA ARG A 157 0.87 -15.64 -13.14
C ARG A 157 1.52 -15.99 -14.47
N HIS A 158 2.24 -15.05 -15.08
CA HIS A 158 2.83 -15.22 -16.41
C HIS A 158 4.34 -15.52 -16.41
N GLY A 159 4.98 -15.59 -15.24
CA GLY A 159 6.44 -15.75 -15.12
C GLY A 159 7.24 -14.58 -15.72
N SER A 160 6.74 -13.35 -15.60
CA SER A 160 7.33 -12.15 -16.23
C SER A 160 8.30 -11.42 -15.30
N SER A 161 9.61 -11.56 -15.53
CA SER A 161 10.63 -10.82 -14.77
C SER A 161 10.53 -9.31 -14.95
N VAL A 162 10.18 -8.85 -16.17
CA VAL A 162 9.95 -7.42 -16.46
C VAL A 162 8.79 -6.88 -15.63
N GLY A 163 7.71 -7.65 -15.49
CA GLY A 163 6.58 -7.30 -14.62
C GLY A 163 6.98 -7.19 -13.14
N MET A 164 7.83 -8.11 -12.65
CA MET A 164 8.34 -8.04 -11.27
C MET A 164 9.22 -6.80 -11.04
N VAL A 165 10.10 -6.46 -11.97
CA VAL A 165 10.93 -5.25 -11.86
C VAL A 165 10.05 -4.00 -11.82
N ARG A 166 9.04 -3.92 -12.68
CA ARG A 166 8.09 -2.81 -12.70
C ARG A 166 7.27 -2.72 -11.41
N ALA A 167 6.82 -3.84 -10.87
CA ALA A 167 6.16 -3.90 -9.57
C ALA A 167 7.05 -3.34 -8.46
N TYR A 168 8.34 -3.73 -8.43
CA TYR A 168 9.31 -3.24 -7.47
C TYR A 168 9.54 -1.73 -7.57
N GLU A 169 9.58 -1.18 -8.78
CA GLU A 169 9.69 0.28 -8.98
C GLU A 169 8.50 1.02 -8.38
N PHE A 170 7.28 0.53 -8.60
CA PHE A 170 6.07 1.11 -8.00
C PHE A 170 6.08 1.05 -6.47
N TYR A 171 6.46 -0.09 -5.88
CA TYR A 171 6.61 -0.19 -4.42
C TYR A 171 7.68 0.76 -3.89
N ARG A 172 8.81 0.91 -4.58
CA ARG A 172 9.86 1.85 -4.18
C ARG A 172 9.36 3.31 -4.23
N HIS A 173 8.58 3.67 -5.25
CA HIS A 173 7.98 5.00 -5.34
C HIS A 173 6.95 5.25 -4.24
N SER A 174 6.13 4.24 -3.92
CA SER A 174 5.20 4.28 -2.79
C SER A 174 5.94 4.48 -1.47
N MET A 175 6.98 3.69 -1.20
CA MET A 175 7.82 3.82 0.00
C MET A 175 8.46 5.21 0.12
N ALA A 176 9.05 5.72 -0.96
CA ALA A 176 9.71 7.03 -0.96
C ALA A 176 8.73 8.19 -0.63
N MET A 177 7.46 8.07 -1.01
CA MET A 177 6.45 9.07 -0.66
C MET A 177 6.13 9.07 0.84
N LEU A 178 6.14 7.90 1.48
CA LEU A 178 5.90 7.75 2.92
C LEU A 178 7.13 8.17 3.75
N GLU A 179 8.34 7.78 3.32
CA GLU A 179 9.59 8.08 4.04
C GLU A 179 9.87 9.57 4.18
N ASN A 180 9.53 10.38 3.17
CA ASN A 180 9.76 11.83 3.18
C ASN A 180 8.98 12.57 4.29
N ARG A 181 8.02 11.90 4.95
CA ARG A 181 7.13 12.48 5.96
C ARG A 181 6.91 11.57 7.16
N ARG A 182 7.90 10.72 7.48
CA ARG A 182 7.80 9.75 8.57
C ARG A 182 7.42 10.36 9.93
N GLU A 183 7.77 11.63 10.17
CA GLU A 183 7.48 12.36 11.41
C GLU A 183 6.05 12.91 11.48
N ALA A 184 5.40 13.17 10.33
CA ALA A 184 4.06 13.80 10.26
C ALA A 184 2.93 12.80 9.99
N ILE A 185 3.28 11.59 9.57
CA ILE A 185 2.33 10.52 9.29
C ILE A 185 2.12 9.77 10.59
N ASP A 186 0.86 9.71 11.03
CA ASP A 186 0.42 8.79 12.07
C ASP A 186 0.99 7.38 11.74
N PRO A 187 1.98 6.91 12.52
CA PRO A 187 2.68 5.67 12.22
C PRO A 187 1.73 4.49 12.22
N THR A 188 0.62 4.62 12.94
CA THR A 188 -0.40 3.60 13.15
C THR A 188 -1.24 3.39 11.89
N ARG A 189 -1.78 4.47 11.31
CA ARG A 189 -2.61 4.42 10.07
C ARG A 189 -1.87 3.92 8.83
N VAL A 190 -0.55 4.07 8.79
CA VAL A 190 0.26 3.73 7.61
C VAL A 190 1.14 2.49 7.84
N ARG A 191 1.13 1.93 9.06
CA ARG A 191 1.88 0.74 9.45
C ARG A 191 1.61 -0.44 8.52
N ALA A 192 0.34 -0.74 8.28
CA ALA A 192 -0.09 -1.84 7.42
C ALA A 192 0.44 -1.69 5.99
N LEU A 193 0.38 -0.48 5.43
CA LEU A 193 0.89 -0.19 4.09
C LEU A 193 2.42 -0.34 4.02
N LEU A 194 3.15 0.15 5.03
CA LEU A 194 4.60 -0.01 5.12
C LEU A 194 5.02 -1.47 5.25
N ALA A 195 4.31 -2.25 6.05
CA ALA A 195 4.55 -3.68 6.24
C ALA A 195 4.27 -4.45 4.93
N ALA A 196 3.17 -4.13 4.25
CA ALA A 196 2.84 -4.68 2.94
C ALA A 196 3.90 -4.37 1.87
N LEU A 197 4.37 -3.11 1.83
CA LEU A 197 5.45 -2.69 0.93
C LEU A 197 6.74 -3.45 1.23
N ALA A 198 7.16 -3.50 2.50
CA ALA A 198 8.37 -4.21 2.91
C ALA A 198 8.29 -5.70 2.56
N CYS A 199 7.16 -6.34 2.84
CA CYS A 199 6.90 -7.74 2.53
C CYS A 199 7.02 -8.03 1.02
N ASN A 200 6.32 -7.24 0.19
CA ASN A 200 6.31 -7.44 -1.26
C ASN A 200 7.66 -7.09 -1.92
N MET A 201 8.38 -6.09 -1.41
CA MET A 201 9.73 -5.76 -1.87
C MET A 201 10.75 -6.83 -1.48
N ALA A 202 10.63 -7.43 -0.28
CA ALA A 202 11.47 -8.55 0.14
C ALA A 202 11.26 -9.76 -0.78
N HIS A 203 10.01 -10.09 -1.12
CA HIS A 203 9.65 -11.16 -2.04
C HIS A 203 10.31 -11.01 -3.41
N ILE A 204 10.14 -9.84 -4.04
CA ILE A 204 10.75 -9.59 -5.35
C ILE A 204 12.27 -9.63 -5.25
N SER A 205 12.86 -8.97 -4.25
CA SER A 205 14.31 -8.94 -4.08
C SER A 205 14.90 -10.33 -3.87
N ALA A 206 14.25 -11.18 -3.07
CA ALA A 206 14.66 -12.56 -2.85
C ALA A 206 14.56 -13.39 -4.15
N SER A 207 13.50 -13.19 -4.94
CA SER A 207 13.31 -13.86 -6.24
C SER A 207 14.43 -13.57 -7.24
N PHE A 208 15.10 -12.41 -7.12
CA PHE A 208 16.26 -12.03 -7.94
C PHE A 208 17.61 -12.19 -7.22
N TYR A 209 17.65 -12.85 -6.05
CA TYR A 209 18.87 -13.02 -5.24
C TYR A 209 19.54 -11.69 -4.84
N HIS A 210 18.78 -10.61 -4.73
CA HIS A 210 19.27 -9.30 -4.29
C HIS A 210 19.36 -9.22 -2.76
N GLN A 211 20.32 -9.94 -2.17
CA GLN A 211 20.46 -10.13 -0.72
C GLN A 211 20.42 -8.82 0.08
N SER A 212 21.14 -7.79 -0.36
CA SER A 212 21.15 -6.50 0.35
C SER A 212 19.78 -5.83 0.39
N ASN A 213 18.96 -5.96 -0.66
CA ASN A 213 17.64 -5.34 -0.71
C ASN A 213 16.65 -6.15 0.12
N THR A 214 16.71 -7.49 0.04
CA THR A 214 15.93 -8.37 0.90
C THR A 214 16.20 -8.05 2.36
N SER A 215 17.46 -7.98 2.81
CA SER A 215 17.81 -7.67 4.20
C SER A 215 17.29 -6.31 4.67
N LYS A 216 17.29 -5.28 3.80
CA LYS A 216 16.74 -3.95 4.12
C LYS A 216 15.23 -4.02 4.33
N SER A 217 14.50 -4.64 3.41
CA SER A 217 13.05 -4.84 3.53
C SER A 217 12.69 -5.68 4.75
N MET A 218 13.47 -6.71 5.06
CA MET A 218 13.30 -7.55 6.25
C MET A 218 13.54 -6.80 7.56
N ALA A 219 14.56 -5.93 7.60
CA ALA A 219 14.82 -5.10 8.78
C ALA A 219 13.67 -4.12 9.01
N LEU A 220 13.13 -3.52 7.94
CA LEU A 220 11.96 -2.65 8.04
C LEU A 220 10.73 -3.42 8.54
N LEU A 221 10.42 -4.58 7.95
CA LEU A 221 9.29 -5.42 8.36
C LEU A 221 9.41 -5.83 9.83
N ARG A 222 10.60 -6.23 10.28
CA ARG A 222 10.87 -6.54 11.68
C ARG A 222 10.58 -5.36 12.60
N ASN A 223 11.05 -4.17 12.24
CA ASN A 223 10.83 -2.98 13.05
C ASN A 223 9.34 -2.62 13.14
N LEU A 224 8.58 -2.80 12.06
CA LEU A 224 7.14 -2.51 12.03
C LEU A 224 6.32 -3.53 12.85
N VAL A 225 6.70 -4.81 12.79
CA VAL A 225 6.01 -5.90 13.50
C VAL A 225 6.39 -5.96 14.98
N MET A 226 7.66 -5.75 15.32
CA MET A 226 8.18 -6.00 16.68
C MET A 226 8.27 -4.75 17.56
N ASN A 227 8.40 -3.55 16.98
CA ASN A 227 8.50 -2.31 17.74
C ASN A 227 7.24 -1.44 17.63
N GLY A 228 6.20 -1.90 16.93
CA GLY A 228 4.95 -1.17 16.76
C GLY A 228 3.85 -1.60 17.74
N VAL A 229 4.03 -2.71 18.45
CA VAL A 229 3.07 -3.20 19.45
C VAL A 229 3.45 -2.60 20.79
N ASP A 230 3.18 -1.31 20.97
CA ASP A 230 2.96 -0.81 22.33
C ASP A 230 1.56 -1.30 22.75
N ASP A 231 1.42 -1.81 23.98
CA ASP A 231 0.26 -2.60 24.44
C ASP A 231 -1.11 -1.87 24.33
N ASP A 232 -1.12 -0.58 24.02
CA ASP A 232 -2.32 0.26 23.90
C ASP A 232 -2.81 0.46 22.44
N ASP A 233 -2.02 0.06 21.42
CA ASP A 233 -2.31 0.24 19.97
C ASP A 233 -2.54 -1.11 19.22
N GLU A 234 -3.09 -2.12 19.91
CA GLU A 234 -3.30 -3.47 19.32
C GLU A 234 -4.35 -3.52 18.19
N ASP A 235 -5.10 -2.46 17.93
CA ASP A 235 -6.28 -2.49 17.04
C ASP A 235 -5.99 -2.28 15.54
N ASP A 236 -4.75 -2.00 15.13
CA ASP A 236 -4.50 -1.47 13.77
C ASP A 236 -4.06 -2.48 12.72
N LEU A 237 -3.45 -3.58 13.14
CA LEU A 237 -3.18 -4.70 12.25
C LEU A 237 -4.16 -5.81 12.58
N GLN A 238 -4.92 -6.25 11.57
CA GLN A 238 -5.74 -7.45 11.75
C GLN A 238 -4.82 -8.63 12.07
N ASP A 239 -5.23 -9.52 12.98
CA ASP A 239 -4.45 -10.70 13.40
C ASP A 239 -3.91 -11.49 12.20
N ASP A 240 -4.71 -11.62 11.14
CA ASP A 240 -4.34 -12.34 9.92
C ASP A 240 -3.24 -11.64 9.08
N GLU A 241 -3.17 -10.32 9.15
CA GLU A 241 -2.11 -9.51 8.53
C GLU A 241 -0.81 -9.65 9.30
N LEU A 242 -0.88 -9.57 10.63
CA LEU A 242 0.26 -9.74 11.51
C LEU A 242 0.86 -11.15 11.36
N ASP A 243 0.02 -12.17 11.30
CA ASP A 243 0.43 -13.55 11.03
C ASP A 243 1.13 -13.66 9.68
N THR A 244 0.57 -13.06 8.63
CA THR A 244 1.16 -13.08 7.28
C THR A 244 2.53 -12.42 7.28
N PHE A 245 2.66 -11.24 7.89
CA PHE A 245 3.93 -10.52 7.99
C PHE A 245 4.97 -11.28 8.82
N THR A 246 4.55 -11.86 9.94
CA THR A 246 5.41 -12.65 10.82
C THR A 246 5.90 -13.92 10.15
N MET A 247 5.02 -14.66 9.47
CA MET A 247 5.37 -15.87 8.73
C MET A 247 6.37 -15.57 7.61
N ASN A 248 6.10 -14.54 6.80
CA ASN A 248 7.04 -14.10 5.78
C ASN A 248 8.37 -13.66 6.40
N TRP A 249 8.33 -12.96 7.55
CA TRP A 249 9.54 -12.53 8.23
C TRP A 249 10.42 -13.70 8.69
N ILE A 250 9.82 -14.68 9.36
CA ILE A 250 10.53 -15.90 9.80
C ILE A 250 11.15 -16.60 8.59
N PHE A 251 10.38 -16.81 7.52
CA PHE A 251 10.84 -17.57 6.38
C PHE A 251 12.05 -16.94 5.67
N TYR A 252 12.00 -15.63 5.37
CA TYR A 252 13.15 -14.97 4.73
C TYR A 252 14.38 -14.93 5.65
N SER A 253 14.18 -14.89 6.97
CA SER A 253 15.29 -14.92 7.93
C SER A 253 16.02 -16.26 7.91
N GLU A 254 15.28 -17.38 7.86
CA GLU A 254 15.85 -18.73 7.81
C GLU A 254 16.49 -19.04 6.45
N TYR A 255 15.85 -18.64 5.35
CA TYR A 255 16.41 -18.84 4.01
C TYR A 255 17.68 -18.03 3.77
N HIS A 256 17.82 -16.87 4.42
CA HIS A 256 19.06 -16.11 4.39
C HIS A 256 20.24 -16.94 4.92
N HIS A 257 20.02 -17.68 6.01
CA HIS A 257 21.03 -18.56 6.60
C HIS A 257 21.33 -19.77 5.72
N ALA A 258 20.30 -20.39 5.12
CA ALA A 258 20.48 -21.54 4.25
C ALA A 258 21.22 -21.20 2.94
N ALA A 259 20.89 -20.07 2.30
CA ALA A 259 21.55 -19.62 1.08
C ALA A 259 23.01 -19.23 1.32
N LEU A 260 23.30 -18.57 2.45
CA LEU A 260 24.68 -18.29 2.87
C LEU A 260 25.46 -19.57 3.17
N ALA A 261 24.84 -20.56 3.84
CA ALA A 261 25.46 -21.84 4.14
C ALA A 261 25.74 -22.70 2.90
N ALA A 262 24.91 -22.60 1.86
CA ALA A 262 25.12 -23.31 0.60
C ALA A 262 26.21 -22.67 -0.29
N ALA A 263 26.54 -21.40 -0.06
CA ALA A 263 27.55 -20.67 -0.83
C ALA A 263 28.96 -20.68 -0.20
N ALA A 264 29.10 -21.15 1.05
CA ALA A 264 30.35 -21.23 1.81
C ALA A 264 30.99 -22.62 1.72
#